data_AF-A0A7C2U1F9-F1
#
_entry.id   AF-A0A7C2U1F9-F1
#
_cell.length_a   1.000
_cell.length_b   1.000
_cell.length_c   1.000
_cell.angle_alpha   90.00
_cell.angle_beta   90.00
_cell.angle_gamma   90.00
#
_symmetry.space_group_name_H-M   'P 1'
#
loop_
_entity.id
_entity.type
_entity.pdbx_description
1 polymer ?
#
loop_
_entity_poly.entity_id
_entity_poly.type
_entity_poly.pdbx_seq_one_letter_code
_entity_poly.pdbx_strand_id
1 'polypeptide(L)'
;MGQGRVKTKRKKQKAKTINAFEFDVFLSYNKADLAAVERLASQLAKSGLKVWLDRWNLVPGDPWQDEIEEALDRSRTVAVFVGPAGIGGWHNEEMRSALETRVVDRNRRVIPVLLPGAVEPDKGGLPRFLRRLHWVDFRNGLKDEAVLC
;
A
#
# COMPACT_ATOMS: atom_id res chain seq x y z
N MET A 1 -55.27 -31.82 -11.33
CA MET A 1 -54.37 -31.29 -12.38
C MET A 1 -53.98 -29.86 -12.01
N GLY A 2 -52.68 -29.55 -11.95
CA GLY A 2 -52.15 -28.18 -12.04
C GLY A 2 -51.96 -27.36 -10.76
N GLN A 3 -50.89 -27.62 -9.98
CA GLN A 3 -50.38 -26.67 -8.98
C GLN A 3 -49.67 -25.49 -9.67
N GLY A 4 -50.09 -24.26 -9.35
CA GLY A 4 -49.53 -23.01 -9.87
C GLY A 4 -48.27 -22.57 -9.12
N ARG A 5 -47.18 -22.49 -9.88
CA ARG A 5 -45.79 -22.21 -9.50
C ARG A 5 -45.63 -20.83 -8.84
N VAL A 6 -45.27 -20.79 -7.56
CA VAL A 6 -44.81 -19.57 -6.85
C VAL A 6 -43.48 -19.13 -7.47
N LYS A 7 -43.44 -17.93 -8.05
CA LYS A 7 -42.21 -17.31 -8.60
C LYS A 7 -41.42 -16.63 -7.47
N THR A 8 -40.49 -17.36 -6.88
CA THR A 8 -39.56 -16.79 -5.88
C THR A 8 -38.50 -15.94 -6.58
N LYS A 9 -38.59 -14.61 -6.45
CA LYS A 9 -37.52 -13.69 -6.85
C LYS A 9 -36.31 -13.89 -5.94
N ARG A 10 -35.29 -14.62 -6.39
CA ARG A 10 -33.98 -14.69 -5.73
C ARG A 10 -33.33 -13.31 -5.74
N LYS A 11 -33.33 -12.62 -4.60
CA LYS A 11 -32.45 -11.47 -4.35
C LYS A 11 -31.01 -11.98 -4.43
N LYS A 12 -30.22 -11.46 -5.39
CA LYS A 12 -28.77 -11.66 -5.45
C LYS A 12 -28.15 -11.00 -4.21
N GLN A 13 -27.86 -11.78 -3.18
CA GLN A 13 -27.02 -11.33 -2.08
C GLN A 13 -25.59 -11.24 -2.60
N LYS A 14 -25.03 -10.03 -2.68
CA LYS A 14 -23.60 -9.83 -2.88
C LYS A 14 -22.89 -10.48 -1.68
N ALA A 15 -22.07 -11.48 -1.92
CA ALA A 15 -21.21 -12.05 -0.90
C ALA A 15 -20.31 -10.93 -0.35
N LYS A 16 -20.37 -10.67 0.96
CA LYS A 16 -19.36 -9.88 1.65
C LYS A 16 -18.07 -10.70 1.57
N THR A 17 -17.11 -10.26 0.76
CA THR A 17 -15.75 -10.78 0.83
C THR A 17 -15.23 -10.52 2.24
N ILE A 18 -14.91 -11.57 2.99
CA ILE A 18 -14.13 -11.44 4.22
C ILE A 18 -12.78 -10.87 3.77
N ASN A 19 -12.51 -9.59 4.03
CA ASN A 19 -11.20 -9.03 3.73
C ASN A 19 -10.25 -9.61 4.77
N ALA A 20 -9.35 -10.51 4.35
CA ALA A 20 -8.34 -11.10 5.23
C ALA A 20 -7.36 -10.04 5.78
N PHE A 21 -7.31 -8.87 5.15
CA PHE A 21 -6.50 -7.72 5.52
C PHE A 21 -7.38 -6.57 6.00
N GLU A 22 -6.94 -5.90 7.07
CA GLU A 22 -7.61 -4.69 7.56
C GLU A 22 -7.40 -3.51 6.62
N PHE A 23 -6.16 -3.36 6.12
CA PHE A 23 -5.77 -2.28 5.22
C PHE A 23 -5.55 -2.79 3.80
N ASP A 24 -5.95 -1.98 2.84
CA ASP A 24 -5.68 -2.23 1.43
C ASP A 24 -4.23 -1.93 1.08
N VAL A 25 -3.65 -0.90 1.71
CA VAL A 25 -2.28 -0.45 1.44
C VAL A 25 -1.61 0.17 2.67
N PHE A 26 -0.39 -0.27 2.97
CA PHE A 26 0.56 0.36 3.89
C PHE A 26 1.50 1.28 3.10
N LEU A 27 1.72 2.50 3.58
CA LEU A 27 2.63 3.47 2.94
C LEU A 27 3.96 3.52 3.71
N SER A 28 5.02 2.98 3.10
CA SER A 28 6.39 3.03 3.61
C SER A 28 7.16 4.14 2.91
N TYR A 29 7.70 5.11 3.66
CA TYR A 29 8.30 6.30 3.09
C TYR A 29 9.38 6.91 3.98
N ASN A 30 10.24 7.74 3.39
CA ASN A 30 11.13 8.60 4.16
C ASN A 30 10.33 9.78 4.72
N LYS A 31 10.54 10.14 6.00
CA LYS A 31 9.90 11.32 6.61
C LYS A 31 10.08 12.62 5.79
N ALA A 32 11.20 12.75 5.06
CA ALA A 32 11.43 13.87 4.14
C ALA A 32 10.38 13.98 3.00
N ASP A 33 9.75 12.85 2.65
CA ASP A 33 8.78 12.73 1.57
C ASP A 33 7.32 12.82 2.04
N LEU A 34 7.07 13.06 3.33
CA LEU A 34 5.73 13.06 3.95
C LEU A 34 4.70 13.87 3.14
N ALA A 35 5.06 15.09 2.73
CA ALA A 35 4.14 15.97 2.02
C ALA A 35 3.64 15.37 0.68
N ALA A 36 4.51 14.66 -0.03
CA ALA A 36 4.17 13.98 -1.28
C ALA A 36 3.32 12.73 -1.01
N VAL A 37 3.71 11.94 0.00
CA VAL A 37 3.02 10.71 0.37
C VAL A 37 1.63 10.98 0.94
N GLU A 38 1.45 12.00 1.76
CA GLU A 38 0.15 12.36 2.34
C GLU A 38 -0.86 12.82 1.28
N ARG A 39 -0.40 13.51 0.23
CA ARG A 39 -1.21 13.83 -0.95
C ARG A 39 -1.73 12.57 -1.64
N LEU A 40 -0.83 11.61 -1.91
CA LEU A 40 -1.19 10.33 -2.52
C LEU A 40 -2.07 9.48 -1.60
N ALA A 41 -1.78 9.44 -0.30
CA ALA A 41 -2.59 8.78 0.72
C ALA A 41 -4.03 9.30 0.70
N SER A 42 -4.19 10.62 0.62
CA SER A 42 -5.50 11.27 0.53
C SER A 42 -6.24 10.90 -0.75
N GLN A 43 -5.57 10.81 -1.89
CA GLN A 43 -6.18 10.37 -3.15
C GLN A 43 -6.60 8.89 -3.09
N LEU A 44 -5.75 8.02 -2.52
CA LEU A 44 -6.07 6.60 -2.32
C LEU A 44 -7.25 6.41 -1.36
N ALA A 45 -7.31 7.17 -0.27
CA ALA A 45 -8.44 7.13 0.64
C ALA A 45 -9.73 7.61 -0.03
N LYS A 46 -9.67 8.68 -0.84
CA LYS A 46 -10.81 9.18 -1.61
C LYS A 46 -11.33 8.19 -2.65
N SER A 47 -10.48 7.29 -3.17
CA SER A 47 -10.92 6.20 -4.05
C SER A 47 -11.52 5.00 -3.31
N GLY A 48 -11.65 5.09 -1.98
CA GLY A 48 -12.29 4.08 -1.13
C GLY A 48 -11.36 3.02 -0.57
N LEU A 49 -10.04 3.19 -0.71
CA LEU A 49 -9.05 2.28 -0.13
C LEU A 49 -8.81 2.58 1.35
N LYS A 50 -8.65 1.53 2.15
CA LYS A 50 -8.18 1.65 3.53
C LYS A 50 -6.66 1.80 3.52
N VAL A 51 -6.20 3.02 3.74
CA VAL A 51 -4.79 3.39 3.75
C VAL A 51 -4.27 3.37 5.19
N TRP A 52 -3.12 2.74 5.40
CA TRP A 52 -2.33 2.90 6.61
C TRP A 52 -1.17 3.84 6.35
N LEU A 53 -1.14 4.95 7.07
CA LEU A 53 -0.05 5.93 7.09
C LEU A 53 0.27 6.22 8.56
N ASP A 54 1.53 6.06 8.94
CA ASP A 54 1.99 6.25 10.32
C ASP A 54 1.48 7.56 10.96
N ARG A 55 1.47 8.66 10.20
CA ARG A 55 0.99 9.98 10.64
C ARG A 55 -0.51 10.02 10.96
N TRP A 56 -1.29 9.15 10.36
CA TRP A 56 -2.74 9.05 10.55
C TRP A 56 -3.12 7.98 11.56
N ASN A 57 -2.30 6.95 11.71
CA ASN A 57 -2.67 5.71 12.39
C ASN A 57 -1.92 5.46 13.70
N LEU A 58 -0.71 5.98 13.87
CA LEU A 58 0.03 5.82 15.13
C LEU A 58 -0.52 6.76 16.20
N VAL A 59 -0.67 6.23 17.42
CA VAL A 59 -1.05 7.01 18.59
C VAL A 59 0.22 7.51 19.30
N PRO A 60 0.36 8.82 19.55
CA PRO A 60 1.50 9.33 20.29
C PRO A 60 1.56 8.75 21.71
N GLY A 61 2.67 8.09 22.04
CA GLY A 61 2.91 7.52 23.37
C GLY A 61 2.98 6.00 23.40
N ASP A 62 2.50 5.32 22.36
CA ASP A 62 2.55 3.86 22.24
C ASP A 62 3.87 3.36 21.60
N PRO A 63 4.25 2.09 21.82
CA PRO A 63 5.37 1.45 21.13
C PRO A 63 5.14 1.41 19.61
N TRP A 64 5.63 2.44 18.92
CA TRP A 64 5.39 2.66 17.49
C TRP A 64 5.97 1.58 16.57
N GLN A 65 6.93 0.78 17.03
CA GLN A 65 7.53 -0.30 16.23
C GLN A 65 6.56 -1.48 16.07
N ASP A 66 5.97 -1.95 17.17
CA ASP A 66 5.03 -3.07 17.18
C ASP A 66 3.79 -2.76 16.32
N GLU A 67 3.28 -1.51 16.41
CA GLU A 67 2.16 -1.07 15.58
C GLU A 67 2.49 -1.07 14.07
N ILE A 68 3.73 -0.73 13.70
CA ILE A 68 4.18 -0.80 12.31
C ILE A 68 4.21 -2.26 11.83
N GLU A 69 4.73 -3.17 12.65
CA GLU A 69 4.79 -4.60 12.32
C GLU A 69 3.40 -5.17 12.12
N GLU A 70 2.50 -4.94 13.08
CA GLU A 70 1.11 -5.38 13.00
C GLU A 70 0.40 -4.78 11.78
N ALA A 71 0.61 -3.50 11.51
CA ALA A 71 0.01 -2.83 10.35
C ALA A 71 0.53 -3.42 9.03
N LEU A 72 1.81 -3.75 8.93
CA LEU A 72 2.39 -4.41 7.76
C LEU A 72 1.69 -5.75 7.51
N ASP A 73 1.51 -6.57 8.54
CA ASP A 73 0.88 -7.88 8.42
C ASP A 73 -0.62 -7.82 8.15
N ARG A 74 -1.29 -6.79 8.64
CA ARG A 74 -2.70 -6.52 8.38
C ARG A 74 -2.94 -5.80 7.05
N SER A 75 -1.89 -5.52 6.28
CA SER A 75 -1.96 -4.83 5.00
C SER A 75 -1.79 -5.76 3.80
N ARG A 76 -2.72 -5.67 2.84
CA ARG A 76 -2.67 -6.47 1.59
C ARG A 76 -1.52 -6.05 0.67
N THR A 77 -1.22 -4.75 0.62
CA THR A 77 -0.19 -4.18 -0.25
C THR A 77 0.72 -3.27 0.55
N VAL A 78 2.01 -3.27 0.25
CA VAL A 78 2.96 -2.29 0.76
C VAL A 78 3.44 -1.44 -0.41
N ALA A 79 3.14 -0.14 -0.36
CA ALA A 79 3.68 0.84 -1.28
C ALA A 79 4.96 1.43 -0.67
N VAL A 80 6.08 1.24 -1.36
CA VAL A 80 7.40 1.72 -0.92
C VAL A 80 7.73 2.98 -1.71
N PHE A 81 7.62 4.13 -1.08
CA PHE A 81 7.90 5.42 -1.68
C PHE A 81 9.39 5.71 -1.67
N VAL A 82 9.91 6.12 -2.83
CA VAL A 82 11.30 6.47 -3.04
C VAL A 82 11.35 7.92 -3.48
N GLY A 83 11.85 8.80 -2.62
CA GLY A 83 12.09 10.20 -2.93
C GLY A 83 13.52 10.51 -3.38
N PRO A 84 13.87 11.81 -3.51
CA PRO A 84 15.22 12.25 -3.85
C PRO A 84 16.29 11.74 -2.88
N ALA A 85 15.92 11.58 -1.61
CA ALA A 85 16.78 11.06 -0.56
C ALA A 85 16.91 9.52 -0.57
N GLY A 86 16.30 8.84 -1.54
CA GLY A 86 16.23 7.38 -1.59
C GLY A 86 15.19 6.81 -0.62
N ILE A 87 15.39 5.57 -0.18
CA ILE A 87 14.46 4.95 0.79
C ILE A 87 14.88 5.31 2.21
N GLY A 88 14.02 6.04 2.91
CA GLY A 88 14.06 6.17 4.37
C GLY A 88 13.10 5.17 5.02
N GLY A 89 13.39 4.71 6.23
CA GLY A 89 12.55 3.74 6.95
C GLY A 89 12.72 2.27 6.54
N TRP A 90 13.39 1.98 5.40
CA TRP A 90 13.74 0.62 4.98
C TRP A 90 14.72 -0.09 5.92
N HIS A 91 15.53 0.68 6.66
CA HIS A 91 16.57 0.11 7.53
C HIS A 91 16.01 -0.75 8.66
N ASN A 92 14.70 -0.72 8.92
CA ASN A 92 14.13 -1.58 9.93
C ASN A 92 14.08 -3.04 9.42
N GLU A 93 14.70 -3.95 10.18
CA GLU A 93 14.75 -5.38 9.89
C GLU A 93 13.35 -5.98 9.69
N GLU A 94 12.34 -5.48 10.42
CA GLU A 94 10.94 -5.90 10.29
C GLU A 94 10.38 -5.58 8.89
N MET A 95 10.63 -4.37 8.37
CA MET A 95 10.22 -3.97 7.01
C MET A 95 10.91 -4.84 5.96
N ARG A 96 12.20 -5.15 6.19
CA ARG A 96 12.99 -6.05 5.32
C ARG A 96 12.38 -7.45 5.29
N SER A 97 12.07 -8.00 6.46
CA SER A 97 11.49 -9.33 6.65
C SER A 97 10.09 -9.45 6.06
N ALA A 98 9.20 -8.48 6.33
CA ALA A 98 7.83 -8.46 5.79
C ALA A 98 7.81 -8.41 4.26
N LEU A 99 8.76 -7.69 3.66
CA LEU A 99 8.85 -7.51 2.21
C LEU A 99 9.59 -8.67 1.51
N GLU A 100 10.51 -9.35 2.20
CA GLU A 100 11.07 -10.63 1.78
C GLU A 100 10.01 -11.75 1.84
N THR A 101 9.10 -11.71 2.82
CA THR A 101 7.99 -12.67 2.99
C THR A 101 7.00 -12.65 1.81
N ARG A 102 7.02 -11.62 0.97
CA ARG A 102 6.31 -11.59 -0.33
C ARG A 102 6.68 -12.76 -1.25
N VAL A 103 7.87 -13.36 -1.07
CA VAL A 103 8.29 -14.55 -1.82
C VAL A 103 7.42 -15.77 -1.46
N VAL A 104 6.82 -15.77 -0.27
CA VAL A 104 6.05 -16.88 0.28
C VAL A 104 4.54 -16.70 0.04
N ASP A 105 4.02 -15.47 0.23
CA ASP A 105 2.59 -15.17 0.02
C ASP A 105 2.35 -14.31 -1.24
N ARG A 106 1.82 -14.95 -2.30
CA ARG A 106 1.48 -14.28 -3.56
C ARG A 106 0.29 -13.31 -3.45
N ASN A 107 -0.47 -13.33 -2.35
CA ASN A 107 -1.55 -12.38 -2.12
C ASN A 107 -1.05 -11.04 -1.59
N ARG A 108 0.17 -10.97 -1.05
CA ARG A 108 0.82 -9.72 -0.65
C ARG A 108 1.58 -9.10 -1.82
N ARG A 109 1.37 -7.80 -2.03
CA ARG A 109 2.04 -7.05 -3.11
C ARG A 109 2.96 -6.00 -2.52
N VAL A 110 4.10 -5.82 -3.18
CA VAL A 110 5.03 -4.72 -2.90
C VAL A 110 5.11 -3.90 -4.18
N ILE A 111 4.81 -2.61 -4.06
CA ILE A 111 4.77 -1.67 -5.19
C ILE A 111 5.74 -0.52 -4.88
N PRO A 112 6.91 -0.46 -5.53
CA PRO A 112 7.74 0.72 -5.49
C PRO A 112 7.02 1.91 -6.15
N VAL A 113 7.09 3.08 -5.53
CA VAL A 113 6.52 4.33 -6.03
C VAL A 113 7.62 5.38 -6.06
N LEU A 114 8.02 5.80 -7.26
CA LEU A 114 9.06 6.81 -7.44
C LEU A 114 8.43 8.20 -7.36
N LEU A 115 8.84 9.00 -6.39
CA LEU A 115 8.33 10.35 -6.16
C LEU A 115 9.07 11.40 -7.01
N PRO A 116 8.54 12.64 -7.12
CA PRO A 116 9.23 13.72 -7.80
C PRO A 116 10.68 13.88 -7.32
N GLY A 117 11.62 13.92 -8.28
CA GLY A 117 13.05 14.04 -8.00
C GLY A 117 13.75 12.77 -7.51
N ALA A 118 13.06 11.62 -7.44
CA ALA A 118 13.70 10.36 -7.11
C ALA A 118 14.78 9.98 -8.14
N VAL A 119 15.93 9.54 -7.64
CA VAL A 119 17.02 9.02 -8.46
C VAL A 119 16.62 7.66 -9.05
N GLU A 120 17.16 7.31 -10.22
CA GLU A 120 16.92 6.01 -10.81
C GLU A 120 17.19 4.86 -9.82
N PRO A 121 16.29 3.87 -9.74
CA PRO A 121 16.42 2.66 -8.94
C PRO A 121 17.79 2.00 -8.97
N ASP A 122 18.44 2.03 -10.13
CA ASP A 122 19.73 1.40 -10.39
C ASP A 122 20.92 2.20 -9.86
N LYS A 123 20.73 3.50 -9.59
CA LYS A 123 21.76 4.45 -9.15
C LYS A 123 21.56 4.91 -7.70
N GLY A 124 20.35 4.79 -7.16
CA GLY A 124 19.94 5.34 -5.86
C GLY A 124 20.03 4.39 -4.65
N GLY A 125 20.79 3.29 -4.74
CA GLY A 125 20.98 2.37 -3.61
C GLY A 125 19.76 1.51 -3.26
N LEU A 126 18.79 1.33 -4.18
CA LEU A 126 17.63 0.48 -3.91
C LEU A 126 18.03 -1.00 -3.73
N PRO A 127 17.45 -1.71 -2.75
CA PRO A 127 17.57 -3.15 -2.63
C PRO A 127 17.29 -3.87 -3.95
N ARG A 128 18.10 -4.89 -4.26
CA ARG A 128 18.05 -5.60 -5.56
C ARG A 128 16.68 -6.18 -5.89
N PHE A 129 15.90 -6.57 -4.88
CA PHE A 129 14.58 -7.15 -5.12
C PHE A 129 13.55 -6.10 -5.54
N LEU A 130 13.59 -4.86 -5.01
CA LEU A 130 12.72 -3.75 -5.45
C LEU A 130 13.02 -3.35 -6.89
N ARG A 131 14.28 -3.39 -7.31
CA ARG A 131 14.70 -3.11 -8.70
C ARG A 131 14.10 -4.09 -9.72
N ARG A 132 13.65 -5.27 -9.27
CA ARG A 132 13.02 -6.29 -10.12
C ARG A 132 11.50 -6.15 -10.20
N LEU A 133 10.93 -5.21 -9.46
CA LEU A 133 9.48 -4.98 -9.44
C LEU A 133 9.13 -3.85 -10.39
N HIS A 134 7.95 -3.95 -11.02
CA HIS A 134 7.37 -2.79 -11.70
C HIS A 134 7.08 -1.69 -10.68
N TRP A 135 7.40 -0.46 -11.06
CA TRP A 135 7.18 0.73 -10.26
C TRP A 135 6.07 1.60 -10.82
N VAL A 136 5.45 2.37 -9.94
CA VAL A 136 4.65 3.54 -10.30
C VAL A 136 5.60 4.74 -10.34
N ASP A 137 5.55 5.54 -11.40
CA ASP A 137 6.52 6.61 -11.65
C ASP A 137 5.87 8.00 -11.63
N PHE A 138 6.14 8.77 -10.57
CA PHE A 138 5.74 10.16 -10.41
C PHE A 138 6.94 11.12 -10.47
N ARG A 139 8.11 10.69 -10.99
CA ARG A 139 9.31 11.55 -11.02
C ARG A 139 9.10 12.86 -11.78
N ASN A 140 8.17 12.87 -12.73
CA ASN A 140 7.78 14.05 -13.52
C ASN A 140 6.67 14.91 -12.87
N GLY A 141 6.32 14.63 -11.62
CA GLY A 141 5.36 15.41 -10.82
C GLY A 141 4.10 14.63 -10.43
N LEU A 142 3.48 15.08 -9.34
CA LEU A 142 2.20 14.60 -8.84
C LEU A 142 1.08 15.46 -9.44
N LYS A 143 0.79 15.33 -10.74
CA LYS A 143 -0.37 16.00 -11.34
C LYS A 143 -1.64 15.27 -10.93
N ASP A 144 -2.66 16.02 -10.51
CA ASP A 144 -3.83 15.55 -9.75
C ASP A 144 -4.78 14.54 -10.46
N GLU A 145 -4.50 14.00 -11.65
CA GLU A 145 -5.51 13.22 -12.40
C GLU A 145 -5.04 11.94 -13.11
N ALA A 146 -3.76 11.55 -13.09
CA ALA A 146 -3.27 10.63 -14.13
C ALA A 146 -2.78 9.22 -13.72
N VAL A 147 -2.89 8.76 -12.46
CA VAL A 147 -2.23 7.49 -12.07
C VAL A 147 -3.16 6.41 -11.51
N LEU A 148 -4.45 6.45 -11.86
CA LEU A 148 -5.40 5.39 -11.48
C LEU A 148 -6.21 4.81 -12.66
N CYS A 149 -5.67 4.81 -13.88
CA CYS A 149 -6.26 4.06 -15.00
C CYS A 149 -5.49 2.78 -15.29
#